data_AF-A0A445E5S9-F1
#
_entry.id   AF-A0A445E5S9-F1
#
_cell.length_a   1.000
_cell.length_b   1.000
_cell.length_c   1.000
_cell.angle_alpha   90.00
_cell.angle_beta   90.00
_cell.angle_gamma   90.00
#
_symmetry.space_group_name_H-M   'P 1'
#
loop_
_entity.id
_entity.type
_entity.pdbx_description
1 polymer ?
#
loop_
_entity_poly.entity_id
_entity_poly.type
_entity_poly.pdbx_seq_one_letter_code
_entity_poly.pdbx_strand_id
1 'polypeptide(L)'
;MTSEDSFIVLVHHRGSIKRKTRSGVKFTDKDPLCIIMSPATSYDGLVSSVLGKLGLEGVKRVKKFFYRIPITVLHDTVKYDCFTIGSDEDLQVMFLSRRQFPEVRTPELLAKFVDVVSSSGGSNRNANTIATVTGSSSRPVVASSSVPVYEAAVQPAASPSFAVDLAGNVGDEVGYDEHHPTEVQCPPSAGVGEGFRAGYYR
;
A
#
# COMPACT_ATOMS: atom_id res chain seq x y z
N MET A 1 6.75 -26.53 1.29
CA MET A 1 7.37 -25.46 2.09
C MET A 1 6.26 -24.64 2.72
N THR A 2 5.99 -24.85 4.00
CA THR A 2 5.03 -24.05 4.78
C THR A 2 5.65 -22.69 5.02
N SER A 3 5.05 -21.61 4.49
CA SER A 3 5.57 -20.26 4.72
C SER A 3 5.36 -19.89 6.19
N GLU A 4 6.41 -20.05 7.00
CA GLU A 4 6.42 -19.74 8.45
C GLU A 4 6.05 -18.28 8.77
N ASP A 5 6.01 -17.41 7.75
CA ASP A 5 5.72 -15.99 7.89
C ASP A 5 4.29 -15.57 7.56
N SER A 6 3.38 -16.50 7.23
CA SER A 6 1.99 -16.13 6.98
C SER A 6 1.26 -15.68 8.27
N PHE A 7 0.33 -14.74 8.16
CA PHE A 7 -0.45 -14.24 9.30
C PHE A 7 -1.86 -13.81 8.89
N ILE A 8 -2.73 -13.76 9.89
CA ILE A 8 -4.08 -13.25 9.75
C ILE A 8 -4.06 -11.72 9.75
N VAL A 9 -4.83 -11.11 8.85
CA VAL A 9 -5.10 -9.68 8.77
C VAL A 9 -6.60 -9.44 8.87
N LEU A 10 -6.98 -8.45 9.67
CA LEU A 10 -8.36 -7.98 9.78
C LEU A 10 -8.63 -6.89 8.74
N VAL A 11 -9.60 -7.10 7.86
CA VAL A 11 -9.99 -6.14 6.83
C VAL A 11 -11.36 -5.56 7.15
N HIS A 12 -11.34 -4.30 7.58
CA HIS A 12 -12.51 -3.46 7.78
C HIS A 12 -13.04 -3.02 6.42
N HIS A 13 -14.35 -3.08 6.20
CA HIS A 13 -14.97 -2.77 4.90
C HIS A 13 -16.19 -1.84 5.00
N ARG A 14 -16.78 -1.70 6.19
CA ARG A 14 -17.90 -0.80 6.52
C ARG A 14 -17.47 0.35 7.42
N GLY A 15 -16.22 0.31 7.89
CA GLY A 15 -15.67 1.27 8.82
C GLY A 15 -15.23 2.62 8.23
N SER A 16 -14.91 3.51 9.16
CA SER A 16 -14.21 4.78 8.96
C SER A 16 -12.95 4.84 9.84
N ILE A 17 -12.05 5.74 9.47
CA ILE A 17 -10.84 6.05 10.23
C ILE A 17 -11.16 7.15 11.24
N LYS A 18 -10.91 6.91 12.52
CA LYS A 18 -11.02 7.92 13.59
C LYS A 18 -9.65 8.22 14.18
N ARG A 19 -9.34 9.51 14.33
CA ARG A 19 -8.18 9.98 15.10
C ARG A 19 -8.51 9.98 16.60
N LYS A 20 -7.53 9.60 17.40
CA LYS A 20 -7.58 9.43 18.85
C LYS A 20 -6.30 10.00 19.44
N THR A 21 -6.43 10.80 20.48
CA THR A 21 -5.28 11.50 21.10
C THR A 21 -4.22 10.52 21.60
N ARG A 22 -4.62 9.44 22.29
CA ARG A 22 -3.69 8.47 22.89
C ARG A 22 -3.18 7.41 21.90
N SER A 23 -4.09 6.77 21.16
CA SER A 23 -3.75 5.63 20.30
C SER A 23 -3.49 5.98 18.83
N GLY A 24 -3.60 7.27 18.45
CA GLY A 24 -3.46 7.71 17.07
C GLY A 24 -4.67 7.32 16.21
N VAL A 25 -4.54 6.34 15.33
CA VAL A 25 -5.62 5.91 14.42
C VAL A 25 -6.40 4.70 14.96
N LYS A 26 -7.72 4.66 14.71
CA LYS A 26 -8.58 3.50 14.96
C LYS A 26 -9.60 3.31 13.82
N PHE A 27 -9.78 2.08 13.36
CA PHE A 27 -10.88 1.71 12.50
C PHE A 27 -12.13 1.38 13.31
N THR A 28 -13.29 1.72 12.76
CA THR A 28 -14.57 1.70 13.49
C THR A 28 -15.49 0.55 13.14
N ASP A 29 -15.09 -0.27 12.17
CA ASP A 29 -15.88 -1.44 11.81
C ASP A 29 -16.00 -2.37 13.01
N LYS A 30 -17.15 -3.02 13.10
CA LYS A 30 -17.46 -3.98 14.15
C LYS A 30 -17.35 -5.41 13.65
N ASP A 31 -17.34 -5.59 12.34
CA ASP A 31 -17.37 -6.89 11.70
C ASP A 31 -16.31 -6.96 10.58
N PRO A 32 -15.01 -6.93 10.93
CA PRO A 32 -13.94 -7.04 9.93
C PRO A 32 -13.81 -8.48 9.42
N LEU A 33 -13.47 -8.62 8.14
CA LEU A 33 -13.14 -9.91 7.55
C LEU A 33 -11.75 -10.36 7.98
N CYS A 34 -11.53 -11.66 8.04
CA CYS A 34 -10.22 -12.26 8.26
C CYS A 34 -9.64 -12.76 6.94
N ILE A 35 -8.39 -12.43 6.62
CA ILE A 35 -7.65 -12.95 5.46
C ILE A 35 -6.28 -13.44 5.93
N ILE A 36 -5.81 -14.56 5.38
CA ILE A 36 -4.44 -15.02 5.61
C ILE A 36 -3.57 -14.40 4.51
N MET A 37 -2.52 -13.69 4.93
CA MET A 37 -1.54 -13.08 4.04
C MET A 37 -0.18 -13.73 4.27
N SER A 38 0.59 -13.87 3.20
CA SER A 38 1.98 -14.32 3.22
C SER A 38 2.86 -13.26 2.57
N PRO A 39 4.19 -13.25 2.80
CA PRO A 39 5.08 -12.32 2.09
C PRO A 39 5.00 -12.40 0.56
N ALA A 40 4.48 -13.50 0.01
CA ALA A 40 4.25 -13.69 -1.43
C ALA A 40 2.88 -13.16 -1.90
N THR A 41 2.04 -12.64 -1.00
CA THR A 41 0.74 -12.07 -1.36
C THR A 41 0.94 -10.73 -2.06
N SER A 42 0.54 -10.67 -3.33
CA SER A 42 0.49 -9.42 -4.11
C SER A 42 -0.74 -8.59 -3.76
N TYR A 43 -0.72 -7.32 -4.17
CA TYR A 43 -1.78 -6.34 -4.06
C TYR A 43 -3.04 -6.82 -4.77
N ASP A 44 -2.91 -7.30 -6.00
CA ASP A 44 -4.04 -7.87 -6.74
C ASP A 44 -4.58 -9.14 -6.08
N GLY A 45 -3.70 -9.95 -5.46
CA GLY A 45 -4.11 -11.09 -4.65
C GLY A 45 -4.92 -10.67 -3.43
N LEU A 46 -4.50 -9.61 -2.72
CA LEU A 46 -5.25 -9.02 -1.62
C LEU A 46 -6.60 -8.46 -2.09
N VAL A 47 -6.63 -7.68 -3.18
CA VAL A 47 -7.86 -7.15 -3.78
C VAL A 47 -8.83 -8.28 -4.10
N SER A 48 -8.36 -9.30 -4.80
CA SER A 48 -9.16 -10.46 -5.22
C SER A 48 -9.70 -11.22 -4.01
N SER A 49 -8.88 -11.42 -2.96
CA SER A 49 -9.34 -12.10 -1.75
C SER A 49 -10.38 -11.28 -0.98
N VAL A 50 -10.24 -9.96 -0.92
CA VAL A 50 -11.19 -9.08 -0.22
C VAL A 50 -12.53 -9.03 -0.94
N LEU A 51 -12.52 -8.85 -2.26
CA LEU A 51 -13.73 -8.88 -3.06
C LEU A 51 -14.39 -10.25 -2.91
N GLY A 52 -13.64 -11.34 -3.18
CA GLY A 52 -14.15 -12.72 -3.18
C GLY A 52 -14.87 -13.11 -1.89
N LYS A 53 -14.34 -12.70 -0.74
CA LYS A 53 -14.96 -12.96 0.56
C LYS A 53 -16.21 -12.13 0.82
N LEU A 54 -16.35 -10.99 0.16
CA LEU A 54 -17.53 -10.12 0.26
C LEU A 54 -18.57 -10.40 -0.82
N GLY A 55 -18.24 -11.20 -1.85
CA GLY A 55 -19.11 -11.41 -3.02
C GLY A 55 -19.33 -10.12 -3.81
N LEU A 56 -18.27 -9.32 -3.99
CA LEU A 56 -18.33 -8.00 -4.62
C LEU A 56 -17.61 -7.94 -5.98
N GLU A 57 -17.17 -9.09 -6.50
CA GLU A 57 -16.54 -9.22 -7.82
C GLU A 57 -17.44 -8.64 -8.91
N GLY A 58 -16.88 -7.80 -9.79
CA GLY A 58 -17.62 -7.16 -10.87
C GLY A 58 -18.59 -6.05 -10.45
N VAL A 59 -18.97 -5.98 -9.16
CA VAL A 59 -19.86 -4.93 -8.62
C VAL A 59 -19.05 -3.77 -8.08
N LYS A 60 -17.97 -4.06 -7.33
CA LYS A 60 -17.10 -3.05 -6.74
C LYS A 60 -15.65 -3.26 -7.15
N ARG A 61 -14.92 -2.16 -7.18
CA ARG A 61 -13.45 -2.14 -7.23
C ARG A 61 -12.91 -1.56 -5.95
N VAL A 62 -11.80 -2.12 -5.46
CA VAL A 62 -11.07 -1.52 -4.32
C VAL A 62 -10.44 -0.23 -4.83
N LYS A 63 -10.81 0.89 -4.22
CA LYS A 63 -10.18 2.19 -4.47
C LYS A 63 -8.80 2.26 -3.84
N LYS A 64 -8.70 1.80 -2.59
CA LYS A 64 -7.49 1.91 -1.76
C LYS A 64 -7.62 1.08 -0.49
N PHE A 65 -6.49 0.57 -0.01
CA PHE A 65 -6.36 0.05 1.34
C PHE A 65 -5.64 1.04 2.25
N PHE A 66 -6.03 1.03 3.51
CA PHE A 66 -5.39 1.79 4.58
C PHE A 66 -4.90 0.83 5.64
N TYR A 67 -3.59 0.79 5.88
CA TYR A 67 -2.98 0.01 6.95
C TYR A 67 -2.84 0.83 8.21
N ARG A 68 -3.27 0.24 9.33
CA ARG A 68 -3.09 0.83 10.66
C ARG A 68 -1.69 0.52 11.18
N ILE A 69 -0.71 1.29 10.71
CA ILE A 69 0.71 1.08 10.99
C ILE A 69 1.06 1.44 12.44
N PRO A 70 1.73 0.56 13.21
CA PRO A 70 2.29 0.92 14.51
C PRO A 70 3.44 1.91 14.33
N ILE A 71 3.43 3.02 15.07
CA ILE A 71 4.53 4.00 15.07
C ILE A 71 5.42 3.79 16.29
N THR A 72 4.80 3.63 17.47
CA THR A 72 5.50 3.46 18.73
C THR A 72 4.74 2.51 19.64
N VAL A 73 5.50 1.72 20.39
CA VAL A 73 5.00 0.87 21.47
C VAL A 73 5.65 1.41 22.75
N LEU A 74 4.83 1.93 23.67
CA LEU A 74 5.28 2.50 24.94
C LEU A 74 4.46 1.92 26.08
N HIS A 75 5.11 1.18 26.98
CA HIS A 75 4.46 0.41 28.05
C HIS A 75 3.28 -0.40 27.47
N ASP A 76 2.06 -0.15 27.93
CA ASP A 76 0.84 -0.86 27.47
C ASP A 76 0.10 -0.15 26.33
N THR A 77 0.71 0.87 25.73
CA THR A 77 0.06 1.70 24.70
C THR A 77 0.80 1.59 23.38
N VAL A 78 0.08 1.21 22.34
CA VAL A 78 0.56 1.30 20.96
C VAL A 78 -0.09 2.51 20.30
N LYS A 79 0.75 3.39 19.73
CA LYS A 79 0.32 4.52 18.91
C LYS A 79 0.39 4.13 17.45
N TYR A 80 -0.68 4.41 16.71
CA TYR A 80 -0.81 4.01 15.32
C TYR A 80 -0.99 5.22 14.41
N ASP A 81 -0.44 5.14 13.20
CA ASP A 81 -0.80 5.99 12.08
C ASP A 81 -1.68 5.23 11.07
N CYS A 82 -1.96 5.89 9.95
CA CYS A 82 -2.57 5.32 8.79
C CYS A 82 -1.61 5.38 7.60
N PHE A 83 -1.16 4.22 7.13
CA PHE A 83 -0.40 4.08 5.90
C PHE A 83 -1.34 3.74 4.73
N THR A 84 -1.02 4.22 3.54
CA THR A 84 -1.75 3.90 2.31
C THR A 84 -1.10 2.70 1.66
N ILE A 85 -1.89 1.72 1.22
CA ILE A 85 -1.38 0.64 0.37
C ILE A 85 -2.00 0.79 -1.01
N GLY A 86 -1.14 0.97 -2.01
CA GLY A 86 -1.51 1.04 -3.43
C GLY A 86 -0.67 0.13 -4.34
N SER A 87 0.36 -0.55 -3.82
CA SER A 87 1.21 -1.47 -4.59
C SER A 87 1.75 -2.64 -3.76
N ASP A 88 2.55 -3.50 -4.39
CA ASP A 88 3.25 -4.61 -3.74
C ASP A 88 4.36 -4.11 -2.79
N GLU A 89 5.05 -3.03 -3.14
CA GLU A 89 6.07 -2.40 -2.30
C GLU A 89 5.45 -1.84 -1.02
N ASP A 90 4.28 -1.20 -1.14
CA ASP A 90 3.52 -0.73 0.02
C ASP A 90 3.07 -1.90 0.91
N LEU A 91 2.73 -3.04 0.32
CA LEU A 91 2.43 -4.25 1.09
C LEU A 91 3.65 -4.75 1.87
N GLN A 92 4.85 -4.68 1.30
CA GLN A 92 6.09 -5.05 2.00
C GLN A 92 6.30 -4.24 3.29
N VAL A 93 5.91 -2.95 3.30
CA VAL A 93 5.95 -2.11 4.51
C VAL A 93 5.14 -2.73 5.65
N MET A 94 3.99 -3.34 5.34
CA MET A 94 3.17 -4.04 6.34
C MET A 94 3.94 -5.22 6.94
N PHE A 95 4.59 -6.05 6.12
CA PHE A 95 5.39 -7.19 6.58
C PHE A 95 6.59 -6.75 7.44
N LEU A 96 7.29 -5.70 7.02
CA LEU A 96 8.40 -5.12 7.78
C LEU A 96 7.94 -4.56 9.13
N SER A 97 6.84 -3.82 9.15
CA SER A 97 6.30 -3.26 10.40
C SER A 97 5.89 -4.34 11.41
N ARG A 98 5.35 -5.47 10.93
CA ARG A 98 4.99 -6.61 11.79
C ARG A 98 6.22 -7.29 12.39
N ARG A 99 7.33 -7.33 11.65
CA ARG A 99 8.62 -7.83 12.17
C ARG A 99 9.24 -6.87 13.18
N GLN A 100 9.08 -5.55 12.98
CA GLN A 100 9.60 -4.53 13.88
C GLN A 100 8.84 -4.46 15.21
N PHE A 101 7.54 -4.72 15.19
CA PHE A 101 6.67 -4.67 16.36
C PHE A 101 5.93 -6.00 16.57
N PRO A 102 6.65 -7.09 16.91
CA PRO A 102 6.04 -8.42 17.07
C PRO A 102 5.03 -8.49 18.22
N GLU A 103 5.08 -7.56 19.18
CA GLU A 103 4.14 -7.45 20.30
C GLU A 103 2.78 -6.86 19.86
N VAL A 104 2.73 -6.21 18.71
CA VAL A 104 1.49 -5.65 18.19
C VAL A 104 0.60 -6.79 17.70
N ARG A 105 -0.67 -6.74 18.11
CA ARG A 105 -1.70 -7.70 17.73
C ARG A 105 -1.88 -7.78 16.20
N THR A 106 -2.80 -8.66 15.79
CA THR A 106 -3.25 -8.85 14.41
C THR A 106 -3.31 -7.54 13.60
N PRO A 107 -2.57 -7.45 12.48
CA PRO A 107 -2.60 -6.28 11.60
C PRO A 107 -4.01 -5.96 11.10
N GLU A 108 -4.30 -4.68 10.95
CA GLU A 108 -5.62 -4.19 10.53
C GLU A 108 -5.51 -3.34 9.26
N LEU A 109 -6.37 -3.64 8.28
CA LEU A 109 -6.58 -2.88 7.06
C LEU A 109 -8.00 -2.30 7.02
N LEU A 110 -8.17 -1.15 6.37
CA LEU A 110 -9.47 -0.64 5.94
C LEU A 110 -9.51 -0.57 4.42
N ALA A 111 -10.43 -1.31 3.82
CA ALA A 111 -10.71 -1.26 2.40
C ALA A 111 -11.72 -0.16 2.08
N LYS A 112 -11.40 0.70 1.11
CA LYS A 112 -12.38 1.60 0.49
C LYS A 112 -12.71 1.09 -0.89
N PHE A 113 -14.00 1.04 -1.19
CA PHE A 113 -14.53 0.58 -2.46
C PHE A 113 -15.16 1.73 -3.23
N VAL A 114 -15.23 1.58 -4.53
CA VAL A 114 -16.08 2.37 -5.42
C VAL A 114 -16.82 1.42 -6.35
N ASP A 115 -17.99 1.83 -6.83
CA ASP A 115 -18.78 0.99 -7.72
C ASP A 115 -18.10 0.89 -9.09
N VAL A 116 -18.17 -0.31 -9.67
CA VAL A 116 -17.83 -0.50 -11.08
C VAL A 116 -18.99 0.12 -11.85
N VAL A 117 -18.75 1.28 -12.45
CA VAL A 117 -19.76 1.96 -13.27
C VAL A 117 -20.11 1.03 -14.41
N SER A 118 -21.23 0.32 -14.27
CA SER A 118 -21.88 -0.31 -15.41
C SER A 118 -22.47 0.85 -16.20
N SER A 119 -21.87 1.21 -17.33
CA SER A 119 -22.63 1.89 -18.37
C SER A 119 -23.69 0.89 -18.82
N SER A 120 -24.82 0.89 -18.11
CA SER A 120 -26.06 0.33 -18.63
C SER A 120 -26.39 1.20 -19.85
N GLY A 121 -25.82 0.83 -21.00
CA GLY A 121 -26.13 1.43 -22.29
C GLY A 121 -27.64 1.47 -22.39
N GLY A 122 -28.20 2.68 -22.38
CA GLY A 122 -29.63 2.90 -22.40
C GLY A 122 -30.22 2.11 -23.55
N SER A 123 -30.84 0.98 -23.25
CA SER A 123 -31.51 0.17 -24.25
C SER A 123 -32.80 0.89 -24.58
N ASN A 124 -32.75 1.77 -25.57
CA ASN A 124 -33.89 2.29 -26.28
C ASN A 124 -34.49 1.17 -27.13
N ARG A 125 -35.09 0.16 -26.49
CA ARG A 125 -36.06 -0.73 -27.15
C ARG A 125 -37.32 0.10 -27.34
N ASN A 126 -37.37 0.84 -28.44
CA ASN A 126 -38.66 1.33 -28.94
C ASN A 126 -39.50 0.09 -29.27
N ALA A 127 -40.60 -0.04 -28.53
CA ALA A 127 -41.57 -1.08 -28.74
C ALA A 127 -42.11 -0.99 -30.18
N ASN A 128 -42.06 -2.13 -30.83
CA ASN A 128 -42.57 -2.45 -32.14
C ASN A 128 -44.10 -2.27 -32.15
N THR A 129 -44.59 -1.19 -32.77
CA THR A 129 -45.96 -1.10 -33.26
C THR A 129 -45.98 -1.61 -34.70
N ILE A 130 -46.44 -2.84 -34.88
CA ILE A 130 -46.87 -3.37 -36.17
C ILE A 130 -48.20 -2.69 -36.50
N ALA A 131 -48.22 -1.87 -37.55
CA ALA A 131 -49.44 -1.51 -38.28
C ALA A 131 -49.09 -1.25 -39.75
N THR A 132 -49.40 -2.25 -40.58
CA THR A 132 -49.98 -2.18 -41.93
C THR A 132 -49.53 -1.06 -42.88
N VAL A 133 -48.77 -1.48 -43.91
CA VAL A 133 -48.87 -1.11 -45.34
C VAL A 133 -49.52 0.23 -45.68
N THR A 134 -48.72 1.15 -46.23
CA THR A 134 -48.99 1.85 -47.51
C THR A 134 -47.71 2.51 -47.99
N GLY A 135 -47.41 2.29 -49.27
CA GLY A 135 -46.13 2.64 -49.87
C GLY A 135 -45.82 4.12 -49.90
N SER A 136 -44.53 4.42 -49.78
CA SER A 136 -43.92 5.55 -50.48
C SER A 136 -42.45 5.25 -50.68
N SER A 137 -42.06 5.25 -51.95
CA SER A 137 -40.68 5.21 -52.42
C SER A 137 -40.00 6.52 -52.08
N SER A 138 -38.90 6.47 -51.35
CA SER A 138 -37.85 7.47 -51.40
C SER A 138 -36.48 6.79 -51.29
N ARG A 139 -35.65 7.06 -52.28
CA ARG A 139 -34.34 6.46 -52.56
C ARG A 139 -33.39 6.59 -51.35
N PRO A 140 -32.53 5.59 -51.05
CA PRO A 140 -31.46 5.79 -50.10
C PRO A 140 -30.38 6.68 -50.74
N VAL A 141 -30.12 7.84 -50.15
CA VAL A 141 -28.91 8.61 -50.43
C VAL A 141 -27.78 7.95 -49.65
N VAL A 142 -26.83 7.43 -50.41
CA VAL A 142 -25.50 7.02 -49.98
C VAL A 142 -24.83 8.21 -49.29
N ALA A 143 -24.40 8.05 -48.04
CA ALA A 143 -23.49 8.97 -47.37
C ALA A 143 -22.38 8.18 -46.69
N SER A 144 -21.16 8.61 -46.98
CA SER A 144 -19.91 7.87 -46.92
C SER A 144 -19.49 7.37 -45.54
N SER A 145 -18.84 6.20 -45.60
CA SER A 145 -17.87 5.69 -44.64
C SER A 145 -16.71 6.66 -44.44
N SER A 146 -16.42 7.04 -43.20
CA SER A 146 -15.14 7.62 -42.80
C SER A 146 -14.45 6.69 -41.80
N VAL A 147 -13.32 6.15 -42.24
CA VAL A 147 -12.39 5.33 -41.45
C VAL A 147 -11.51 6.31 -40.65
N PRO A 148 -11.30 6.15 -39.34
CA PRO A 148 -10.22 6.85 -38.68
C PRO A 148 -8.89 6.20 -39.13
N VAL A 149 -8.14 6.96 -39.93
CA VAL A 149 -6.76 6.64 -40.26
C VAL A 149 -5.94 6.74 -38.97
N TYR A 150 -5.29 5.61 -38.65
CA TYR A 150 -4.21 5.53 -37.69
C TYR A 150 -3.03 6.34 -38.24
N GLU A 151 -2.47 7.25 -37.45
CA GLU A 151 -1.10 7.71 -37.65
C GLU A 151 -0.31 7.36 -36.39
N ALA A 152 0.51 6.32 -36.52
CA ALA A 152 1.54 5.97 -35.55
C ALA A 152 2.81 6.74 -35.93
N ALA A 153 3.02 7.90 -35.29
CA ALA A 153 4.32 8.57 -35.31
C ALA A 153 5.10 8.14 -34.06
N VAL A 154 5.90 7.10 -34.22
CA VAL A 154 7.08 6.84 -33.39
C VAL A 154 8.10 7.92 -33.71
N GLN A 155 8.66 8.59 -32.71
CA GLN A 155 10.06 9.07 -32.69
C GLN A 155 10.43 9.66 -31.31
N PRO A 156 11.74 9.76 -30.99
CA PRO A 156 12.31 9.14 -29.80
C PRO A 156 12.69 10.13 -28.69
N ALA A 157 13.09 9.54 -27.57
CA ALA A 157 13.64 10.13 -26.37
C ALA A 157 14.62 11.29 -26.59
N ALA A 158 14.48 12.33 -25.76
CA ALA A 158 15.57 13.21 -25.39
C ALA A 158 15.65 13.24 -23.86
N SER A 159 16.47 12.36 -23.31
CA SER A 159 16.93 12.46 -21.93
C SER A 159 17.89 13.65 -21.82
N PRO A 160 17.74 14.59 -20.86
CA PRO A 160 18.79 15.54 -20.56
C PRO A 160 19.89 14.80 -19.78
N SER A 161 21.04 14.61 -20.42
CA SER A 161 22.27 14.15 -19.76
C SER A 161 22.92 15.36 -19.07
N PHE A 162 23.08 15.30 -17.75
CA PHE A 162 24.01 16.20 -17.06
C PHE A 162 25.37 15.50 -16.98
N ALA A 163 26.37 16.10 -17.61
CA ALA A 163 27.76 15.72 -17.40
C ALA A 163 28.25 16.35 -16.10
N VAL A 164 28.78 15.54 -15.18
CA VAL A 164 29.65 16.01 -14.10
C VAL A 164 31.08 15.94 -14.62
N ASP A 165 31.70 17.10 -14.73
CA ASP A 165 33.12 17.25 -15.04
C ASP A 165 33.93 16.82 -13.81
N LEU A 166 34.70 15.73 -13.92
CA LEU A 166 35.73 15.37 -12.97
C LEU A 166 37.08 15.68 -13.60
N ALA A 167 37.66 16.80 -13.18
CA ALA A 167 39.07 17.10 -13.40
C ALA A 167 39.74 17.58 -12.11
N GLY A 168 40.77 16.83 -11.71
CA GLY A 168 41.81 17.20 -10.74
C GLY A 168 41.70 16.46 -9.40
N ASN A 169 42.73 15.83 -8.83
CA ASN A 169 44.15 15.80 -9.15
C ASN A 169 44.83 14.71 -8.26
N VAL A 170 45.76 13.96 -8.85
CA VAL A 170 47.00 13.31 -8.32
C VAL A 170 47.09 12.79 -6.88
N GLY A 171 47.53 11.53 -6.78
CA GLY A 171 48.45 10.97 -5.77
C GLY A 171 47.80 10.66 -4.42
N ASP A 172 48.04 9.54 -3.75
CA ASP A 172 49.29 8.79 -3.62
C ASP A 172 48.98 7.42 -2.98
N GLU A 173 49.94 6.52 -3.10
CA GLU A 173 50.11 5.15 -2.61
C GLU A 173 49.43 4.80 -1.25
N VAL A 174 48.69 3.68 -1.19
CA VAL A 174 48.42 2.93 0.06
C VAL A 174 48.29 1.45 -0.36
N GLY A 175 49.22 0.53 -0.08
CA GLY A 175 49.81 0.27 1.23
C GLY A 175 48.90 -0.71 1.97
N TYR A 176 49.13 -2.01 1.80
CA TYR A 176 48.45 -3.04 2.60
C TYR A 176 48.87 -2.87 4.05
N ASP A 177 47.96 -2.54 4.95
CA ASP A 177 48.24 -2.62 6.39
C ASP A 177 46.97 -3.04 7.16
N GLU A 178 47.12 -4.11 7.93
CA GLU A 178 46.13 -4.66 8.86
C GLU A 178 45.84 -3.65 9.97
N HIS A 179 44.57 -3.28 10.15
CA HIS A 179 44.16 -2.57 11.36
C HIS A 179 43.31 -3.44 12.28
N HIS A 180 44.00 -3.91 13.32
CA HIS A 180 43.47 -4.26 14.64
C HIS A 180 42.44 -3.22 15.15
N PRO A 181 41.42 -3.63 15.91
CA PRO A 181 40.53 -2.69 16.59
C PRO A 181 41.22 -2.14 17.85
N THR A 182 41.49 -0.83 17.86
CA THR A 182 41.94 -0.09 19.05
C THR A 182 40.72 0.24 19.93
N GLU A 183 40.74 -0.27 21.16
CA GLU A 183 39.85 0.15 22.26
C GLU A 183 39.93 1.66 22.47
N VAL A 184 38.78 2.35 22.42
CA VAL A 184 38.68 3.74 22.87
C VAL A 184 38.42 3.73 24.37
N GLN A 185 39.49 3.92 25.13
CA GLN A 185 39.49 4.04 26.58
C GLN A 185 39.00 5.45 26.98
N CYS A 186 37.93 5.53 27.77
CA CYS A 186 37.49 6.78 28.40
C CYS A 186 38.44 7.18 29.55
N PRO A 187 38.66 8.49 29.81
CA PRO A 187 39.47 8.92 30.94
C PRO A 187 38.73 8.72 32.28
N PRO A 188 39.43 8.44 33.39
CA PRO A 188 38.83 8.26 34.70
C PRO A 188 38.44 9.61 35.31
N SER A 189 37.22 9.72 35.83
CA SER A 189 36.87 10.80 36.75
C SER A 189 37.31 10.40 38.16
N ALA A 190 38.25 11.17 38.72
CA ALA A 190 38.72 11.01 40.08
C ALA A 190 37.57 11.23 41.07
N GLY A 191 37.34 10.22 41.92
CA GLY A 191 36.31 10.26 42.96
C GLY A 191 36.80 10.83 44.29
N VAL A 192 35.83 11.26 45.10
CA VAL A 192 35.77 11.28 46.58
C VAL A 192 34.25 11.44 46.89
N GLY A 193 33.56 10.72 47.75
CA GLY A 193 33.83 9.66 48.70
C GLY A 193 32.53 9.40 49.50
N GLU A 194 32.16 8.12 49.58
CA GLU A 194 31.55 7.38 50.70
C GLU A 194 30.38 7.93 51.56
N GLY A 195 29.37 7.07 51.76
CA GLY A 195 28.34 7.26 52.80
C GLY A 195 27.19 6.24 52.76
N PHE A 196 27.43 5.05 53.32
CA PHE A 196 26.47 3.96 53.60
C PHE A 196 25.09 4.41 54.15
N ARG A 197 24.00 3.74 53.72
CA ARG A 197 23.18 2.90 54.62
C ARG A 197 22.05 2.13 53.91
N ALA A 198 22.00 0.84 54.23
CA ALA A 198 20.88 -0.07 54.02
C ALA A 198 19.67 0.29 54.90
N GLY A 199 18.48 -0.07 54.44
CA GLY A 199 17.25 -0.01 55.23
C GLY A 199 16.16 -0.90 54.63
N TYR A 200 15.97 -2.06 55.24
CA TYR A 200 14.83 -2.96 55.06
C TYR A 200 13.52 -2.25 55.37
N TYR A 201 12.46 -2.50 54.59
CA TYR A 201 11.08 -2.33 55.05
C TYR A 201 10.31 -3.63 54.94
N ARG A 202 9.52 -3.82 56.00
CA ARG A 202 8.82 -4.99 56.51
C ARG A 202 7.53 -5.29 55.74
#